data_AF-A0A0D8Y1T4-F1
#
_entry.id   AF-A0A0D8Y1T4-F1
#
_cell.length_a   1.000
_cell.length_b   1.000
_cell.length_c   1.000
_cell.angle_alpha   90.00
_cell.angle_beta   90.00
_cell.angle_gamma   90.00
#
_symmetry.space_group_name_H-M   'P 1'
#
loop_
_entity.id
_entity.type
_entity.pdbx_description
1 polymer ?
#
loop_
_entity_poly.entity_id
_entity_poly.type
_entity_poly.pdbx_seq_one_letter_code
_entity_poly.pdbx_strand_id
1 'polypeptide(L)'
;MGCLKNITAEVTPGQWEFQIGQCDGIEASDQLWMARYLLHRVAEQFGVCVTFHPKPTVTKGDWNGAGCHCNFSTEEMRSEGGIKAIEAAVKKLEKTHNEAVRLYDPHDGDDNKKRKISAKHCERTPGNNRIKKNISICRLTGKHETSSYERFTWGVANRAASVRIPRGVALANKGYLEDRRPSSNCDPYQVTRLIVESILLK
;
A
#
# COMPACT_ATOMS: atom_id res chain seq x y z
N MET A 1 -24.93 -4.60 -2.56
CA MET A 1 -24.67 -4.30 -4.00
C MET A 1 -23.16 -4.19 -4.12
N GLY A 2 -22.50 -5.04 -4.92
CA GLY A 2 -21.05 -5.22 -4.84
C GLY A 2 -20.26 -3.93 -5.15
N CYS A 3 -19.22 -3.64 -4.38
CA CYS A 3 -18.52 -2.36 -4.47
C CYS A 3 -17.37 -2.36 -5.48
N LEU A 4 -17.24 -3.31 -6.41
CA LEU A 4 -16.18 -3.24 -7.43
C LEU A 4 -16.37 -1.98 -8.29
N LYS A 5 -15.39 -1.06 -8.30
CA LYS A 5 -15.53 0.25 -8.94
C LYS A 5 -14.86 0.35 -10.29
N ASN A 6 -13.58 0.02 -10.33
CA ASN A 6 -12.73 0.27 -11.49
C ASN A 6 -11.72 -0.88 -11.62
N ILE A 7 -11.14 -0.99 -12.81
CA ILE A 7 -10.06 -1.93 -13.15
C ILE A 7 -9.09 -1.17 -14.07
N THR A 8 -7.79 -1.29 -13.80
CA THR A 8 -6.75 -0.58 -14.56
C THR A 8 -5.54 -1.49 -14.77
N ALA A 9 -4.93 -1.42 -15.95
CA ALA A 9 -3.61 -2.02 -16.18
C ALA A 9 -2.53 -1.18 -15.48
N GLU A 10 -1.66 -1.83 -14.70
CA GLU A 10 -0.61 -1.18 -13.94
C GLU A 10 0.69 -1.02 -14.73
N VAL A 11 1.68 -0.37 -14.12
CA VAL A 11 2.94 -0.01 -14.80
C VAL A 11 3.75 -1.21 -15.28
N THR A 12 3.76 -2.32 -14.52
CA THR A 12 4.53 -3.51 -14.90
C THR A 12 3.70 -4.38 -15.85
N PRO A 13 4.25 -4.87 -16.98
CA PRO A 13 3.54 -5.80 -17.86
C PRO A 13 2.99 -7.01 -17.08
N GLY A 14 1.69 -7.29 -17.24
CA GLY A 14 1.00 -8.36 -16.51
C GLY A 14 0.51 -7.98 -15.11
N GLN A 15 0.78 -6.76 -14.63
CA GLN A 15 0.24 -6.23 -13.37
C GLN A 15 -1.08 -5.50 -13.65
N TRP A 16 -2.06 -5.71 -12.77
CA TRP A 16 -3.38 -5.12 -12.84
C TRP A 16 -3.82 -4.64 -11.45
N GLU A 17 -4.67 -3.61 -11.42
CA GLU A 17 -5.33 -3.10 -10.22
C GLU A 17 -6.85 -3.20 -10.38
N PHE A 18 -7.54 -3.54 -9.30
CA PHE A 18 -8.98 -3.38 -9.16
C PHE A 18 -9.27 -2.69 -7.83
N GLN A 19 -10.34 -1.91 -7.76
CA GLN A 19 -10.70 -1.19 -6.54
C GLN A 19 -12.03 -1.70 -5.99
N ILE A 20 -12.01 -2.09 -4.71
CA ILE A 20 -13.21 -2.20 -3.89
C ILE A 20 -13.60 -0.78 -3.47
N GLY A 21 -14.86 -0.44 -3.71
CA GLY A 21 -15.45 0.88 -3.54
C GLY A 21 -15.60 1.27 -2.09
N GLN A 22 -16.33 2.36 -1.85
CA GLN A 22 -16.59 2.76 -0.47
C GLN A 22 -17.47 1.70 0.19
N CYS A 23 -16.93 1.11 1.25
CA CYS A 23 -17.63 0.15 2.09
C CYS A 23 -17.51 0.64 3.53
N ASP A 24 -18.52 0.35 4.34
CA ASP A 24 -18.55 0.80 5.73
C ASP A 24 -17.96 -0.26 6.66
N GLY A 25 -16.98 0.14 7.46
CA GLY A 25 -16.38 -0.71 8.49
C GLY A 25 -15.82 -2.03 7.95
N ILE A 26 -16.32 -3.14 8.50
CA ILE A 26 -15.81 -4.49 8.22
C ILE A 26 -16.09 -4.97 6.79
N GLU A 27 -17.13 -4.42 6.14
CA GLU A 27 -17.56 -4.85 4.80
C GLU A 27 -16.45 -4.65 3.75
N ALA A 28 -15.59 -3.63 3.92
CA ALA A 28 -14.44 -3.40 3.04
C ALA A 28 -13.51 -4.63 2.98
N SER A 29 -13.29 -5.26 4.13
CA SER A 29 -12.42 -6.43 4.27
C SER A 29 -13.08 -7.69 3.74
N ASP A 30 -14.37 -7.88 4.04
CA ASP A 30 -15.17 -9.01 3.53
C ASP A 30 -15.18 -9.01 1.99
N GLN A 31 -15.48 -7.85 1.40
CA GLN A 31 -15.53 -7.72 -0.05
C GLN A 31 -14.16 -7.90 -0.71
N LEU A 32 -13.07 -7.43 -0.11
CA LEU A 32 -11.73 -7.64 -0.67
C LEU A 32 -11.34 -9.12 -0.66
N TRP A 33 -11.63 -9.85 0.42
CA TRP A 33 -11.37 -11.29 0.48
C TRP A 33 -12.18 -12.06 -0.56
N MET A 34 -13.47 -11.74 -0.69
CA MET A 34 -14.32 -12.35 -1.71
C MET A 34 -13.86 -12.02 -3.13
N ALA A 35 -13.42 -10.79 -3.39
CA ALA A 35 -12.86 -10.41 -4.68
C ALA A 35 -11.57 -11.16 -5.01
N ARG A 36 -10.66 -11.32 -4.02
CA ARG A 36 -9.43 -12.14 -4.19
C ARG A 36 -9.77 -13.60 -4.48
N TYR A 37 -10.76 -14.16 -3.79
CA TYR A 37 -11.24 -15.52 -4.07
C TYR A 37 -11.75 -15.66 -5.50
N LEU A 38 -12.64 -14.77 -5.93
CA LEU A 38 -13.18 -14.77 -7.29
C LEU A 38 -12.08 -14.60 -8.34
N LEU A 39 -11.10 -13.72 -8.09
CA LEU A 39 -9.95 -13.53 -8.98
C LEU A 39 -9.15 -14.83 -9.16
N HIS A 40 -8.90 -15.58 -8.09
CA HIS A 40 -8.26 -16.89 -8.19
C HIS A 40 -9.11 -17.91 -8.97
N ARG A 41 -10.43 -17.94 -8.75
CA ARG A 41 -11.33 -18.85 -9.47
C ARG A 41 -11.39 -18.56 -10.97
N VAL A 42 -11.40 -17.29 -11.36
CA VAL A 42 -11.34 -16.90 -12.77
C VAL A 42 -9.97 -17.23 -13.36
N ALA A 43 -8.89 -16.92 -12.66
CA ALA A 43 -7.54 -17.22 -13.10
C ALA A 43 -7.32 -18.73 -13.37
N GLU A 44 -7.88 -19.58 -12.51
CA GLU A 44 -7.88 -21.03 -12.67
C GLU A 44 -8.57 -21.48 -13.97
N GLN A 45 -9.70 -20.87 -14.34
CA GLN A 45 -10.40 -21.17 -15.59
C GLN A 45 -9.58 -20.81 -16.84
N PHE A 46 -8.75 -19.78 -16.75
CA PHE A 46 -7.86 -19.35 -17.83
C PHE A 46 -6.46 -20.01 -17.77
N GLY A 47 -6.21 -20.90 -16.79
CA GLY A 47 -4.92 -21.57 -16.64
C GLY A 47 -3.77 -20.63 -16.27
N VAL A 48 -4.06 -19.49 -15.61
CA VAL A 48 -3.07 -18.51 -15.18
C VAL A 48 -2.98 -18.44 -13.65
N CYS A 49 -1.80 -18.06 -13.14
CA CYS A 49 -1.58 -17.91 -11.70
C CYS A 49 -1.64 -16.43 -11.29
N VAL A 50 -2.29 -16.16 -10.16
CA VAL A 50 -2.33 -14.83 -9.53
C VAL A 50 -1.39 -14.81 -8.34
N THR A 51 -0.59 -13.74 -8.20
CA THR A 51 0.25 -13.51 -7.03
C THR A 51 -0.02 -12.14 -6.43
N PHE A 52 -0.23 -12.11 -5.12
CA PHE A 52 -0.32 -10.88 -4.35
C PHE A 52 1.01 -10.52 -3.68
N HIS A 53 2.10 -11.24 -3.96
CA HIS A 53 3.40 -10.91 -3.39
C HIS A 53 3.81 -9.48 -3.83
N PRO A 54 4.28 -8.59 -2.93
CA PRO A 54 4.51 -7.19 -3.27
C PRO A 54 5.65 -6.96 -4.26
N LYS A 55 6.54 -7.95 -4.41
CA LYS A 55 7.67 -7.91 -5.35
C LYS A 55 8.04 -9.34 -5.79
N PRO A 56 7.23 -10.00 -6.63
CA PRO A 56 7.47 -11.39 -7.02
C PRO A 56 8.81 -11.51 -7.77
N THR A 57 9.39 -12.71 -7.76
CA THR A 57 10.70 -12.97 -8.40
C THR A 57 10.73 -12.57 -9.87
N VAL A 58 9.64 -12.77 -10.59
CA VAL A 58 9.48 -12.43 -12.01
C VAL A 58 9.53 -10.93 -12.30
N THR A 59 9.25 -10.07 -11.31
CA THR A 59 9.34 -8.60 -11.43
C THR A 59 10.41 -8.02 -10.51
N LYS A 60 11.35 -8.84 -10.02
CA LYS A 60 12.57 -8.33 -9.35
C LYS A 60 13.34 -7.46 -10.34
N GLY A 61 13.87 -6.33 -9.86
CA GLY A 61 14.50 -5.35 -10.72
C GLY A 61 13.81 -4.00 -10.74
N ASP A 62 14.03 -3.26 -11.82
CA ASP A 62 13.55 -1.89 -12.01
C ASP A 62 12.05 -1.79 -12.35
N TRP A 63 11.31 -2.89 -12.20
CA TRP A 63 9.85 -2.93 -12.31
C TRP A 63 9.14 -2.43 -11.05
N ASN A 64 7.88 -2.02 -11.18
CA ASN A 64 7.10 -1.60 -10.02
C ASN A 64 6.76 -2.81 -9.14
N GLY A 65 6.58 -2.56 -7.83
CA GLY A 65 6.01 -3.56 -6.93
C GLY A 65 4.51 -3.32 -6.73
N ALA A 66 3.80 -4.33 -6.28
CA ALA A 66 2.38 -4.23 -5.94
C ALA A 66 2.17 -3.73 -4.50
N GLY A 67 1.04 -3.07 -4.26
CA GLY A 67 0.59 -2.57 -2.96
C GLY A 67 -0.93 -2.71 -2.85
N CYS A 68 -1.48 -2.39 -1.68
CA CYS A 68 -2.93 -2.38 -1.45
C CYS A 68 -3.32 -1.05 -0.80
N HIS A 69 -3.32 0.03 -1.58
CA HIS A 69 -3.63 1.36 -1.04
C HIS A 69 -5.02 1.36 -0.38
N CYS A 70 -5.12 1.94 0.82
CA CYS A 70 -6.36 2.00 1.59
C CYS A 70 -6.84 3.44 1.70
N ASN A 71 -8.01 3.72 1.12
CA ASN A 71 -8.67 5.01 1.25
C ASN A 71 -9.55 5.00 2.51
N PHE A 72 -9.42 6.02 3.36
CA PHE A 72 -10.16 6.11 4.62
C PHE A 72 -10.77 7.49 4.83
N SER A 73 -12.02 7.51 5.31
CA SER A 73 -12.70 8.74 5.76
C SER A 73 -13.70 8.46 6.87
N THR A 74 -13.85 9.40 7.78
CA THR A 74 -14.96 9.47 8.74
C THR A 74 -16.01 10.45 8.24
N GLU A 75 -17.16 10.50 8.92
CA GLU A 75 -18.20 11.50 8.63
C GLU A 75 -17.64 12.93 8.76
N GLU A 76 -16.89 13.22 9.82
CA GLU A 76 -16.24 14.52 10.03
C GLU A 76 -15.29 14.90 8.89
N MET A 77 -14.51 13.94 8.36
CA MET A 77 -13.61 14.18 7.23
C MET A 77 -14.36 14.54 5.95
N ARG A 78 -15.58 14.02 5.76
CA ARG A 78 -16.42 14.27 4.59
C ARG A 78 -17.24 15.55 4.69
N SER A 79 -17.43 16.08 5.91
CA SER A 79 -18.11 17.34 6.18
C SER A 79 -17.29 18.55 5.75
N GLU A 80 -17.94 19.71 5.63
CA GLU A 80 -17.28 20.96 5.24
C GLU A 80 -16.16 21.35 6.21
N GLY A 81 -14.97 21.67 5.69
CA GLY A 81 -13.79 21.91 6.51
C GLY A 81 -13.14 20.65 7.09
N GLY A 82 -13.60 19.46 6.70
CA GLY A 82 -13.12 18.16 7.16
C GLY A 82 -11.64 17.88 6.87
N ILE A 83 -10.95 18.71 6.07
CA ILE A 83 -9.50 18.62 5.88
C ILE A 83 -8.74 18.65 7.22
N LYS A 84 -9.24 19.41 8.22
CA LYS A 84 -8.61 19.50 9.53
C LYS A 84 -8.63 18.16 10.26
N ALA A 85 -9.74 17.43 10.15
CA ALA A 85 -9.87 16.08 10.68
C ALA A 85 -8.93 15.11 9.95
N ILE A 86 -8.76 15.27 8.62
CA ILE A 86 -7.80 14.49 7.84
C ILE A 86 -6.36 14.74 8.32
N GLU A 87 -5.94 15.99 8.46
CA GLU A 87 -4.60 16.34 8.94
C GLU A 87 -4.34 15.86 10.37
N ALA A 88 -5.35 15.92 11.24
CA ALA A 88 -5.27 15.36 12.59
C ALA A 88 -5.11 13.83 12.57
N ALA A 89 -5.86 13.13 11.72
CA ALA A 89 -5.76 11.68 11.57
C ALA A 89 -4.39 11.25 11.03
N VAL A 90 -3.81 12.00 10.09
CA VAL A 90 -2.45 11.73 9.57
C VAL A 90 -1.41 11.79 10.68
N LYS A 91 -1.50 12.77 11.59
CA LYS A 91 -0.59 12.87 12.76
C LYS A 91 -0.73 11.68 13.71
N LYS A 92 -1.93 11.09 13.82
CA LYS A 92 -2.15 9.87 14.63
C LYS A 92 -1.58 8.62 13.94
N LEU A 93 -1.74 8.52 12.62
CA LEU A 93 -1.13 7.44 11.81
C LEU A 93 0.40 7.47 11.87
N GLU A 94 1.00 8.65 11.98
CA GLU A 94 2.45 8.81 12.16
C GLU A 94 2.95 8.12 13.45
N LYS A 95 2.24 8.30 14.57
CA LYS A 95 2.60 7.70 15.87
C LYS A 95 2.59 6.17 15.85
N THR A 96 1.78 5.59 14.98
CA THR A 96 1.60 4.14 14.84
C THR A 96 2.34 3.56 13.65
N HIS A 97 3.28 4.31 13.06
CA HIS A 97 3.99 3.90 11.84
C HIS A 97 4.65 2.53 11.95
N ASN A 98 5.40 2.29 13.04
CA ASN A 98 6.13 1.04 13.23
C ASN A 98 5.20 -0.18 13.39
N GLU A 99 4.07 0.01 14.10
CA GLU A 99 3.05 -1.01 14.29
C GLU A 99 2.36 -1.35 12.96
N ALA A 100 1.95 -0.31 12.22
CA ALA A 100 1.36 -0.46 10.90
C ALA A 100 2.30 -1.19 9.95
N VAL A 101 3.57 -0.79 9.86
CA VAL A 101 4.56 -1.43 8.98
C VAL A 101 4.72 -2.93 9.27
N ARG A 102 4.67 -3.34 10.55
CA ARG A 102 4.75 -4.75 10.94
C ARG A 102 3.53 -5.55 10.49
N LEU A 103 2.33 -4.98 10.60
CA LEU A 103 1.07 -5.69 10.35
C LEU A 103 0.51 -5.49 8.95
N TYR A 104 1.15 -4.66 8.14
CA TYR A 104 0.75 -4.36 6.76
C TYR A 104 1.23 -5.41 5.75
N ASP A 105 1.80 -6.51 6.23
CA ASP A 105 1.95 -7.76 5.50
C ASP A 105 1.94 -8.96 6.47
N PRO A 106 1.69 -10.19 5.98
CA PRO A 106 1.61 -11.40 6.82
C PRO A 106 2.93 -11.85 7.47
N HIS A 107 4.06 -11.19 7.16
CA HIS A 107 5.39 -11.60 7.57
C HIS A 107 6.09 -10.52 8.41
N ASP A 108 5.37 -9.92 9.35
CA ASP A 108 5.91 -8.94 10.32
C ASP A 108 6.66 -7.75 9.67
N GLY A 109 6.24 -7.33 8.47
CA GLY A 109 6.86 -6.23 7.73
C GLY A 109 7.91 -6.68 6.71
N ASP A 110 8.29 -7.95 6.69
CA ASP A 110 9.37 -8.44 5.83
C ASP A 110 9.02 -8.38 4.35
N ASP A 111 7.75 -8.54 3.98
CA ASP A 111 7.37 -8.44 2.58
C ASP A 111 7.38 -6.98 2.10
N ASN A 112 6.96 -6.06 2.96
CA ASN A 112 7.16 -4.63 2.72
C ASN A 112 8.64 -4.24 2.67
N LYS A 113 9.53 -4.92 3.39
CA LYS A 113 10.99 -4.76 3.23
C LYS A 113 11.48 -5.33 1.89
N LYS A 114 11.00 -6.49 1.45
CA LYS A 114 11.40 -7.10 0.16
C LYS A 114 10.91 -6.31 -1.04
N ARG A 115 9.85 -5.51 -0.86
CA ARG A 115 9.43 -4.48 -1.81
C ARG A 115 10.56 -3.50 -2.17
N LYS A 116 11.63 -3.44 -1.36
CA LYS A 116 12.83 -2.59 -1.46
C LYS A 116 13.95 -3.08 -2.38
N ILE A 117 13.73 -3.98 -3.33
CA ILE A 117 14.83 -4.45 -4.18
C ILE A 117 14.56 -4.11 -5.66
N SER A 118 15.13 -2.99 -6.12
CA SER A 118 15.49 -2.80 -7.53
C SER A 118 16.85 -3.44 -7.80
N ALA A 119 17.05 -3.97 -9.00
CA ALA A 119 18.21 -4.77 -9.39
C ALA A 119 19.42 -3.89 -9.75
N LYS A 120 19.78 -2.95 -8.86
CA LYS A 120 21.01 -2.18 -9.00
C LYS A 120 22.01 -2.52 -7.89
N HIS A 121 22.31 -3.81 -7.71
CA HIS A 121 23.62 -4.30 -7.26
C HIS A 121 23.68 -5.83 -7.26
N CYS A 122 23.98 -6.44 -8.41
CA CYS A 122 24.62 -7.77 -8.42
C CYS A 122 25.67 -7.80 -9.52
N GLU A 123 26.66 -6.92 -9.41
CA GLU A 123 27.93 -7.14 -10.09
C GLU A 123 28.85 -7.84 -9.09
N ARG A 124 29.20 -9.11 -9.40
CA ARG A 124 30.38 -9.73 -8.82
C ARG A 124 31.58 -8.95 -9.34
N THR A 125 32.27 -8.22 -8.47
CA THR A 125 33.63 -7.77 -8.79
C THR A 125 34.53 -9.02 -8.79
N PRO A 126 35.20 -9.37 -9.90
CA PRO A 126 36.10 -10.51 -9.91
C PRO A 126 37.27 -10.21 -8.95
N GLY A 127 37.46 -11.04 -7.92
CA GLY A 127 38.69 -11.06 -7.14
C GLY A 127 38.67 -10.52 -5.70
N ASN A 128 37.52 -10.33 -5.04
CA ASN A 128 37.52 -9.94 -3.62
C ASN A 128 36.55 -10.77 -2.75
N ASN A 129 37.09 -11.69 -1.95
CA ASN A 129 36.36 -12.57 -1.02
C ASN A 129 35.88 -11.87 0.26
N ARG A 130 35.69 -10.55 0.24
CA ARG A 130 35.05 -9.81 1.35
C ARG A 130 33.64 -9.40 0.94
N ILE A 131 32.65 -10.07 1.54
CA ILE A 131 31.25 -9.66 1.49
C ILE A 131 31.15 -8.26 2.11
N LYS A 132 31.23 -7.19 1.31
CA LYS A 132 30.79 -5.87 1.75
C LYS A 132 29.27 -5.91 1.76
N LYS A 133 28.66 -6.08 2.94
CA LYS A 133 27.21 -5.87 3.19
C LYS A 133 26.86 -4.38 3.04
N ASN A 134 27.02 -3.82 1.84
CA ASN A 134 26.50 -2.51 1.51
C ASN A 134 25.18 -2.72 0.79
N ILE A 135 24.13 -2.96 1.58
CA ILE A 135 22.75 -3.13 1.13
C ILE A 135 22.27 -1.75 0.67
N SER A 136 22.42 -1.47 -0.62
CA SER A 136 21.79 -0.32 -1.28
C SER A 136 20.28 -0.61 -1.40
N ILE A 137 19.53 -0.04 -0.46
CA ILE A 137 18.08 -0.14 -0.26
C ILE A 137 17.34 0.49 -1.46
N CYS A 138 16.37 -0.20 -2.07
CA CYS A 138 15.63 0.28 -3.25
C CYS A 138 14.12 -0.09 -3.29
N ARG A 139 13.29 0.58 -2.46
CA ARG A 139 11.81 0.82 -2.56
C ARG A 139 10.95 0.44 -1.33
N LEU A 140 10.18 1.36 -0.83
CA LEU A 140 10.40 2.23 0.30
C LEU A 140 11.69 3.06 0.44
N THR A 141 12.12 3.72 -0.65
CA THR A 141 13.30 4.60 -0.69
C THR A 141 13.04 5.99 -1.25
N GLY A 142 11.78 6.32 -1.57
CA GLY A 142 11.42 7.59 -2.22
C GLY A 142 11.36 7.54 -3.77
N LYS A 143 11.65 6.40 -4.41
CA LYS A 143 11.52 6.18 -5.88
C LYS A 143 10.36 5.23 -6.22
N HIS A 144 9.88 5.23 -7.47
CA HIS A 144 8.78 4.39 -7.99
C HIS A 144 7.46 4.50 -7.19
N GLU A 145 7.03 5.73 -6.93
CA GLU A 145 5.78 6.05 -6.25
C GLU A 145 5.58 5.42 -4.85
N THR A 146 6.66 5.32 -4.05
CA THR A 146 6.61 4.78 -2.66
C THR A 146 7.39 5.62 -1.65
N SER A 147 6.96 5.56 -0.39
CA SER A 147 7.53 6.29 0.75
C SER A 147 8.61 5.54 1.51
N SER A 148 9.31 6.11 2.49
CA SER A 148 10.32 5.33 3.25
C SER A 148 9.66 4.32 4.22
N TYR A 149 10.37 3.22 4.53
CA TYR A 149 9.91 2.17 5.45
C TYR A 149 10.11 2.59 6.89
N GLU A 150 11.15 3.38 7.13
CA GLU A 150 11.59 3.79 8.46
C GLU A 150 11.00 5.15 8.82
N ARG A 151 10.68 5.96 7.80
CA ARG A 151 10.19 7.32 7.98
C ARG A 151 8.80 7.48 7.42
N PHE A 152 7.88 7.86 8.29
CA PHE A 152 6.56 8.31 7.90
C PHE A 152 6.66 9.66 7.17
N THR A 153 5.95 9.79 6.05
CA THR A 153 5.81 11.04 5.31
C THR A 153 4.39 11.18 4.81
N TRP A 154 3.90 12.40 4.71
CA TRP A 154 2.60 12.68 4.10
C TRP A 154 2.67 13.92 3.21
N GLY A 155 1.73 14.05 2.28
CA GLY A 155 1.65 15.24 1.46
C GLY A 155 0.45 15.28 0.51
N VAL A 156 0.12 16.49 0.06
CA VAL A 156 -0.94 16.72 -0.93
C VAL A 156 -0.45 16.30 -2.31
N ALA A 157 -1.24 15.46 -2.99
CA ALA A 157 -0.95 14.90 -4.30
C ALA A 157 0.41 14.17 -4.42
N ASN A 158 1.08 13.87 -3.31
CA ASN A 158 2.41 13.28 -3.31
C ASN A 158 2.32 11.76 -3.41
N ARG A 159 2.59 11.22 -4.60
CA ARG A 159 2.67 9.77 -4.86
C ARG A 159 3.92 9.11 -4.32
N ALA A 160 4.80 9.79 -3.60
CA ALA A 160 5.93 9.17 -2.90
C ALA A 160 5.77 9.24 -1.38
N ALA A 161 4.64 9.71 -0.87
CA ALA A 161 4.36 9.79 0.55
C ALA A 161 3.72 8.51 1.11
N SER A 162 3.88 8.27 2.42
CA SER A 162 3.26 7.13 3.12
C SER A 162 1.74 7.29 3.15
N VAL A 163 1.29 8.51 3.44
CA VAL A 163 -0.10 8.91 3.33
C VAL A 163 -0.22 10.04 2.32
N ARG A 164 -1.15 9.91 1.38
CA ARG A 164 -1.44 10.94 0.37
C ARG A 164 -2.80 11.55 0.63
N ILE A 165 -2.87 12.88 0.56
CA ILE A 165 -4.14 13.60 0.45
C ILE A 165 -4.36 13.89 -1.03
N PRO A 166 -5.42 13.37 -1.68
CA PRO A 166 -5.68 13.64 -3.09
C PRO A 166 -5.84 15.13 -3.36
N ARG A 167 -5.41 15.60 -4.55
CA ARG A 167 -5.55 17.02 -4.94
C ARG A 167 -7.00 17.50 -4.85
N GLY A 168 -7.94 16.67 -5.29
CA GLY A 168 -9.38 16.99 -5.23
C GLY A 168 -9.89 17.18 -3.79
N VAL A 169 -9.40 16.38 -2.84
CA VAL A 169 -9.73 16.50 -1.42
C VAL A 169 -9.18 17.79 -0.83
N ALA A 170 -7.93 18.13 -1.15
CA ALA A 170 -7.31 19.38 -0.71
C ALA A 170 -8.03 20.61 -1.26
N LEU A 171 -8.44 20.59 -2.55
CA LEU A 171 -9.20 21.67 -3.16
C LEU A 171 -10.63 21.79 -2.61
N ALA A 172 -11.29 20.66 -2.34
CA ALA A 172 -12.64 20.64 -1.80
C ALA A 172 -12.70 20.90 -0.27
N ASN A 173 -11.53 20.97 0.38
CA ASN A 173 -11.40 21.15 1.83
C ASN A 173 -12.07 20.04 2.68
N LYS A 174 -12.33 18.87 2.09
CA LYS A 174 -13.01 17.71 2.69
C LYS A 174 -12.84 16.44 1.83
N GLY A 175 -12.99 15.27 2.43
CA GLY A 175 -12.98 13.98 1.73
C GLY A 175 -12.32 12.85 2.52
N TYR A 176 -11.19 12.34 1.99
CA TYR A 176 -10.53 11.13 2.49
C TYR A 176 -9.00 11.22 2.39
N LEU A 177 -8.30 10.38 3.16
CA LEU A 177 -6.85 10.13 3.01
C LEU A 177 -6.61 8.78 2.32
N GLU A 178 -5.44 8.63 1.71
CA GLU A 178 -4.99 7.37 1.11
C GLU A 178 -3.73 6.89 1.83
N ASP A 179 -3.81 5.78 2.55
CA ASP A 179 -2.66 5.08 3.11
C ASP A 179 -2.04 4.15 2.06
N ARG A 180 -0.77 4.40 1.72
CA ARG A 180 -0.06 3.74 0.61
C ARG A 180 0.97 2.74 1.10
N ARG A 181 1.00 2.47 2.41
CA ARG A 181 1.92 1.54 3.05
C ARG A 181 1.50 0.07 2.95
N PRO A 182 0.21 -0.32 2.91
CA PRO A 182 -0.15 -1.74 2.92
C PRO A 182 0.40 -2.49 1.72
N SER A 183 0.91 -3.69 1.98
CA SER A 183 1.38 -4.61 0.95
C SER A 183 0.20 -5.20 0.17
N SER A 184 0.41 -5.61 -1.08
CA SER A 184 -0.64 -6.26 -1.90
C SER A 184 -1.17 -7.57 -1.28
N ASN A 185 -0.37 -8.25 -0.46
CA ASN A 185 -0.76 -9.47 0.27
C ASN A 185 -1.22 -9.21 1.72
N CYS A 186 -1.45 -7.96 2.11
CA CYS A 186 -1.93 -7.67 3.46
C CYS A 186 -3.27 -8.35 3.74
N ASP A 187 -3.52 -8.67 5.02
CA ASP A 187 -4.86 -9.00 5.49
C ASP A 187 -5.67 -7.70 5.67
N PRO A 188 -6.75 -7.47 4.90
CA PRO A 188 -7.54 -6.26 5.04
C PRO A 188 -8.17 -6.09 6.43
N TYR A 189 -8.47 -7.17 7.17
CA TYR A 189 -9.01 -7.04 8.53
C TYR A 189 -7.99 -6.40 9.47
N GLN A 190 -6.72 -6.79 9.36
CA GLN A 190 -5.66 -6.20 10.17
C GLN A 190 -5.40 -4.74 9.78
N VAL A 191 -5.38 -4.45 8.48
CA VAL A 191 -5.15 -3.08 7.98
C VAL A 191 -6.28 -2.14 8.42
N THR A 192 -7.53 -2.53 8.19
CA THR A 192 -8.70 -1.72 8.57
C THR A 192 -8.79 -1.51 10.07
N ARG A 193 -8.59 -2.56 10.87
CA ARG A 193 -8.52 -2.47 12.34
C ARG A 193 -7.48 -1.45 12.78
N LEU A 194 -6.26 -1.52 12.27
CA LEU A 194 -5.19 -0.60 12.67
C LEU A 194 -5.45 0.84 12.26
N ILE A 195 -5.99 1.08 11.06
CA ILE A 195 -6.35 2.43 10.64
C ILE A 195 -7.40 3.02 11.59
N VAL A 196 -8.42 2.23 11.92
CA VAL A 196 -9.48 2.64 12.85
C VAL A 196 -8.94 2.88 14.25
N GLU A 197 -8.18 1.94 14.82
CA GLU A 197 -7.57 2.07 16.15
C GLU A 197 -6.64 3.28 16.23
N SER A 198 -5.81 3.49 15.21
CA SER A 198 -4.89 4.62 15.17
C SER A 198 -5.60 5.97 15.07
N ILE A 199 -6.66 6.07 14.26
CA ILE A 199 -7.32 7.37 14.02
C ILE A 199 -8.36 7.69 15.08
N LEU A 200 -9.16 6.70 15.50
CA LEU A 200 -10.32 6.91 16.37
C LEU A 200 -10.02 6.67 17.85
N LEU A 201 -9.09 5.77 18.19
CA LEU A 201 -8.89 5.34 19.58
C LEU A 201 -7.59 5.85 20.21
N LYS A 202 -6.58 6.19 19.41
CA LYS A 202 -5.29 6.76 19.83
C LYS A 202 -5.19 8.26 19.52
#